data_AF-A0A0D7VW32-F1
#
_entry.id   AF-A0A0D7VW32-F1
#
_cell.length_a   1.000
_cell.length_b   1.000
_cell.length_c   1.000
_cell.angle_alpha   90.00
_cell.angle_beta   90.00
_cell.angle_gamma   90.00
#
_symmetry.space_group_name_H-M   'P 1'
#
loop_
_entity.id
_entity.type
_entity.pdbx_description
1 polymer ?
#
loop_
_entity_poly.entity_id
_entity_poly.type
_entity_poly.pdbx_seq_one_letter_code
_entity_poly.pdbx_strand_id
1 'polypeptide(L)'
;MKNYKLILFAFSILGLITTSCNPSVEAPGAEDQSEVTFLPKIILEGDTSIELDCDASSYSDPGAVAEVAGQEIELNTAVAGTYYGGSSVDGVDIYSVSYSAFNDDGIPATAFRKITWPPCSGDFVTSIAGVYTCAMTRTPGYSTEDIGPILIKDLGDNVFAISDAIGGWYEHEYGYGPDYAALGMTVTANNIATNDFTYDDVIGVGAFGGSLNMTSFSVDPATKTITYSVSWTFGYVWDIVLTQM
;
A
#
# COMPACT_ATOMS: atom_id res chain seq x y z
N MET A 1 13.78 78.43 46.20
CA MET A 1 13.65 77.62 44.96
C MET A 1 14.18 76.18 45.14
N LYS A 2 13.82 75.46 46.22
CA LYS A 2 14.43 74.15 46.54
C LYS A 2 13.50 72.94 46.39
N ASN A 3 12.20 73.16 46.16
CA ASN A 3 11.20 72.08 46.23
C ASN A 3 10.59 71.69 44.87
N TYR A 4 10.85 72.46 43.80
CA TYR A 4 10.28 72.18 42.47
C TYR A 4 10.97 71.01 41.74
N LYS A 5 12.23 70.70 42.08
CA LYS A 5 12.96 69.56 41.49
C LYS A 5 12.37 68.22 41.93
N LEU A 6 11.88 68.13 43.16
CA LEU A 6 11.26 66.91 43.69
C LEU A 6 9.90 66.65 43.05
N ILE A 7 9.13 67.71 42.79
CA ILE A 7 7.82 67.63 42.11
C ILE A 7 8.00 67.23 40.64
N LEU A 8 9.01 67.77 39.95
CA LEU A 8 9.32 67.39 38.57
C LEU A 8 9.75 65.92 38.45
N PHE A 9 10.58 65.42 39.39
CA PHE A 9 10.94 64.00 39.44
C PHE A 9 9.74 63.09 39.76
N ALA A 10 8.88 63.50 40.69
CA ALA A 10 7.66 62.77 41.03
C ALA A 10 6.69 62.70 39.83
N PHE A 11 6.52 63.80 39.07
CA PHE A 11 5.67 63.82 37.87
C PHE A 11 6.24 62.98 36.73
N SER A 12 7.56 62.97 36.53
CA SER A 12 8.21 62.11 35.52
C SER A 12 8.15 60.63 35.87
N ILE A 13 8.20 60.27 37.15
CA ILE A 13 8.03 58.89 37.62
C ILE A 13 6.56 58.45 37.49
N LEU A 14 5.61 59.35 37.78
CA LEU A 14 4.18 59.05 37.65
C LEU A 14 3.75 58.86 36.19
N GLY A 15 4.33 59.62 35.25
CA GLY A 15 4.09 59.48 33.80
C GLY A 15 4.65 58.19 33.18
N LEU A 16 5.65 57.56 33.81
CA LEU A 16 6.21 56.27 33.37
C LEU A 16 5.36 55.07 33.81
N ILE A 17 4.47 55.23 34.81
CA ILE A 17 3.63 54.15 35.34
C ILE A 17 2.30 54.06 34.57
N THR A 18 1.91 55.10 33.82
CA THR A 18 0.64 55.11 33.07
C THR A 18 0.77 54.66 31.61
N THR A 19 1.96 54.26 31.14
CA THR A 19 2.20 53.89 29.73
C THR A 19 2.54 52.41 29.51
N SER A 20 2.53 51.55 30.54
CA SER A 20 2.95 50.14 30.39
C SER A 20 1.83 49.09 30.48
N CYS A 21 0.58 49.45 30.20
CA CYS A 21 -0.45 48.46 29.89
C CYS A 21 -0.92 48.70 28.47
N ASN A 22 -0.09 48.33 27.50
CA ASN A 22 -0.61 47.99 26.20
C ASN A 22 -1.07 46.52 26.29
N PRO A 23 -2.39 46.23 26.32
CA PRO A 23 -2.84 44.85 26.25
C PRO A 23 -2.56 44.22 24.87
N SER A 24 -1.90 44.91 23.94
CA SER A 24 -1.46 44.32 22.65
C SER A 24 -0.25 43.38 22.78
N VAL A 25 0.29 43.18 23.97
CA VAL A 25 0.86 41.87 24.32
C VAL A 25 -0.14 41.23 25.25
N GLU A 26 -1.19 40.75 24.60
CA GLU A 26 -2.26 39.97 25.17
C GLU A 26 -1.65 39.00 26.18
N ALA A 27 -2.16 39.01 27.41
CA ALA A 27 -1.93 37.90 28.31
C ALA A 27 -2.14 36.59 27.53
N PRO A 28 -1.39 35.51 27.78
CA PRO A 28 -1.62 34.24 27.09
C PRO A 28 -3.12 33.91 27.06
N GLY A 29 -3.75 34.01 25.88
CA GLY A 29 -5.20 33.83 25.69
C GLY A 29 -6.09 35.09 25.58
N ALA A 30 -5.56 36.31 25.41
CA ALA A 30 -6.43 37.50 25.30
C ALA A 30 -7.10 37.71 23.93
N GLU A 31 -6.56 37.15 22.84
CA GLU A 31 -7.30 36.89 21.60
C GLU A 31 -7.00 35.49 21.05
N ASP A 32 -7.54 34.47 21.73
CA ASP A 32 -7.54 33.11 21.18
C ASP A 32 -8.50 33.07 19.97
N GLN A 33 -7.93 33.12 18.76
CA GLN A 33 -8.65 32.96 17.50
C GLN A 33 -8.84 31.48 17.11
N SER A 34 -8.45 30.55 17.99
CA SER A 34 -8.64 29.12 17.73
C SER A 34 -10.13 28.77 17.75
N GLU A 35 -10.58 28.02 16.75
CA GLU A 35 -11.92 27.46 16.70
C GLU A 35 -11.91 25.99 17.11
N VAL A 36 -13.01 25.54 17.73
CA VAL A 36 -13.18 24.14 18.09
C VAL A 36 -13.63 23.37 16.85
N THR A 37 -12.77 22.47 16.37
CA THR A 37 -13.11 21.54 15.29
C THR A 37 -13.44 20.15 15.83
N PHE A 38 -14.55 19.57 15.38
CA PHE A 38 -14.90 18.18 15.66
C PHE A 38 -14.39 17.31 14.52
N LEU A 39 -13.44 16.41 14.85
CA LEU A 39 -12.85 15.53 13.86
C LEU A 39 -13.84 14.45 13.43
N PRO A 40 -13.85 14.09 12.13
CA PRO A 40 -14.63 12.96 11.67
C PRO A 40 -14.04 11.65 12.19
N LYS A 41 -14.90 10.65 12.37
CA LYS A 41 -14.53 9.29 12.77
C LYS A 41 -15.21 8.30 11.84
N ILE A 42 -14.46 7.33 11.33
CA ILE A 42 -14.99 6.24 10.51
C ILE A 42 -15.00 4.96 11.34
N ILE A 43 -16.12 4.24 11.32
CA ILE A 43 -16.33 2.96 11.99
C ILE A 43 -16.60 1.93 10.89
N LEU A 44 -15.67 0.98 10.73
CA LEU A 44 -15.86 -0.14 9.80
C LEU A 44 -16.91 -1.10 10.33
N GLU A 45 -17.81 -1.54 9.44
CA GLU A 45 -18.78 -2.59 9.76
C GLU A 45 -18.15 -3.94 9.47
N GLY A 46 -17.93 -4.79 10.48
CA GLY A 46 -17.24 -6.08 10.28
C GLY A 46 -15.71 -5.96 10.24
N ASP A 47 -15.05 -6.99 9.69
CA ASP A 47 -13.61 -7.15 9.84
C ASP A 47 -12.79 -6.17 8.98
N THR A 48 -11.58 -5.86 9.44
CA THR A 48 -10.62 -4.99 8.73
C THR A 48 -9.78 -5.75 7.70
N SER A 49 -9.73 -7.08 7.82
CA SER A 49 -9.05 -7.98 6.89
C SER A 49 -9.95 -9.16 6.61
N ILE A 50 -10.21 -9.41 5.33
CA ILE A 50 -11.09 -10.49 4.85
C ILE A 50 -10.28 -11.37 3.91
N GLU A 51 -10.29 -12.66 4.17
CA GLU A 51 -9.72 -13.69 3.29
C GLU A 51 -10.88 -14.42 2.63
N LEU A 52 -10.92 -14.42 1.30
CA LEU A 52 -11.94 -15.13 0.54
C LEU A 52 -11.45 -16.53 0.18
N ASP A 53 -12.39 -17.46 0.02
CA ASP A 53 -12.09 -18.74 -0.62
C ASP A 53 -11.68 -18.51 -2.08
N CYS A 54 -10.76 -19.32 -2.59
CA CYS A 54 -10.24 -19.15 -3.94
C CYS A 54 -11.34 -19.28 -5.02
N ASP A 55 -12.37 -20.07 -4.74
CA ASP A 55 -13.52 -20.36 -5.60
C ASP A 55 -14.75 -19.48 -5.26
N ALA A 56 -14.57 -18.41 -4.49
CA ALA A 56 -15.60 -17.41 -4.28
C ALA A 56 -16.16 -16.94 -5.65
N SER A 57 -17.45 -16.60 -5.67
CA SER A 57 -18.11 -16.12 -6.90
C SER A 57 -18.39 -14.62 -6.87
N SER A 58 -18.39 -14.01 -5.69
CA SER A 58 -18.61 -12.58 -5.48
C SER A 58 -18.19 -12.20 -4.07
N TYR A 59 -18.01 -10.89 -3.88
CA TYR A 59 -17.83 -10.29 -2.57
C TYR A 59 -18.72 -9.05 -2.47
N SER A 60 -19.35 -8.86 -1.31
CA SER A 60 -20.08 -7.64 -0.98
C SER A 60 -19.43 -7.01 0.23
N ASP A 61 -19.01 -5.76 0.07
CA ASP A 61 -18.38 -5.02 1.16
C ASP A 61 -19.40 -4.70 2.27
N PRO A 62 -19.12 -5.05 3.53
CA PRO A 62 -19.97 -4.65 4.66
C PRO A 62 -20.11 -3.13 4.81
N GLY A 63 -19.18 -2.34 4.27
CA GLY A 63 -19.21 -0.89 4.39
C GLY A 63 -18.62 -0.36 5.69
N ALA A 64 -18.92 0.92 5.94
CA ALA A 64 -18.51 1.68 7.11
C ALA A 64 -19.49 2.86 7.31
N VAL A 65 -19.43 3.47 8.49
CA VAL A 65 -20.20 4.69 8.83
C VAL A 65 -19.22 5.78 9.25
N ALA A 66 -19.44 7.02 8.81
CA ALA A 66 -18.69 8.18 9.24
C ALA A 66 -19.53 9.11 10.10
N GLU A 67 -18.98 9.59 11.21
CA GLU A 67 -19.68 10.49 12.13
C GLU A 67 -18.81 11.68 12.58
N VAL A 68 -19.45 12.83 12.84
CA VAL A 68 -18.90 13.99 13.54
C VAL A 68 -19.81 14.29 14.72
N ALA A 69 -19.27 14.26 15.94
CA ALA A 69 -20.04 14.47 17.18
C ALA A 69 -21.32 13.61 17.29
N GLY A 70 -21.29 12.38 16.73
CA GLY A 70 -22.42 11.44 16.73
C GLY A 70 -23.49 11.70 15.67
N GLN A 71 -23.28 12.64 14.75
CA GLN A 71 -24.10 12.82 13.55
C GLN A 71 -23.39 12.18 12.36
N GLU A 72 -24.12 11.39 11.58
CA GLU A 72 -23.60 10.75 10.38
C GLU A 72 -23.28 11.80 9.29
N ILE A 73 -22.16 11.61 8.60
CA ILE A 73 -21.69 12.46 7.50
C ILE A 73 -21.44 11.61 6.25
N GLU A 74 -21.28 12.29 5.11
CA GLU A 74 -21.01 11.62 3.84
C GLU A 74 -19.70 10.81 3.89
N LEU A 75 -19.77 9.58 3.38
CA LEU A 75 -18.66 8.65 3.28
C LEU A 75 -18.35 8.37 1.80
N ASN A 76 -17.08 8.52 1.45
CA ASN A 76 -16.56 8.14 0.15
C ASN A 76 -15.84 6.80 0.25
N THR A 77 -16.12 5.89 -0.68
CA THR A 77 -15.49 4.58 -0.77
C THR A 77 -14.77 4.42 -2.11
N ALA A 78 -13.53 3.93 -2.07
CA ALA A 78 -12.78 3.58 -3.27
C ALA A 78 -12.05 2.25 -3.08
N VAL A 79 -12.04 1.43 -4.12
CA VAL A 79 -11.36 0.12 -4.14
C VAL A 79 -10.19 0.18 -5.12
N ALA A 80 -9.06 -0.40 -4.75
CA ALA A 80 -7.93 -0.60 -5.63
C ALA A 80 -7.36 -2.02 -5.46
N GLY A 81 -7.24 -2.76 -6.58
CA GLY A 81 -6.45 -3.99 -6.65
C GLY A 81 -4.95 -3.70 -6.65
N THR A 82 -4.17 -4.52 -5.96
CA THR A 82 -2.75 -4.28 -5.68
C THR A 82 -1.86 -4.74 -6.83
N TYR A 83 -2.08 -5.94 -7.37
CA TYR A 83 -1.16 -6.57 -8.32
C TYR A 83 -1.71 -6.66 -9.74
N TYR A 84 -3.02 -6.89 -9.88
CA TYR A 84 -3.68 -7.08 -11.16
C TYR A 84 -4.63 -5.92 -11.48
N GLY A 85 -4.79 -4.99 -10.55
CA GLY A 85 -5.56 -3.77 -10.68
C GLY A 85 -7.06 -3.98 -10.52
N GLY A 86 -7.84 -3.00 -10.97
CA GLY A 86 -9.30 -2.98 -10.84
C GLY A 86 -9.80 -2.01 -9.76
N SER A 87 -11.02 -1.52 -9.98
CA SER A 87 -11.71 -0.56 -9.10
C SER A 87 -12.88 -1.17 -8.34
N SER A 88 -12.95 -2.50 -8.31
CA SER A 88 -13.94 -3.31 -7.62
C SER A 88 -13.32 -4.66 -7.27
N VAL A 89 -13.85 -5.32 -6.25
CA VAL A 89 -13.40 -6.65 -5.81
C VAL A 89 -14.00 -7.70 -6.75
N ASP A 90 -13.23 -8.10 -7.78
CA ASP A 90 -13.70 -9.01 -8.83
C ASP A 90 -12.61 -10.01 -9.23
N GLY A 91 -12.53 -11.09 -8.46
CA GLY A 91 -11.58 -12.17 -8.67
C GLY A 91 -10.22 -11.94 -8.00
N VAL A 92 -9.26 -12.76 -8.38
CA VAL A 92 -7.93 -12.86 -7.75
C VAL A 92 -7.19 -11.51 -7.75
N ASP A 93 -6.91 -11.00 -6.56
CA ASP A 93 -5.96 -9.93 -6.22
C ASP A 93 -5.94 -9.75 -4.68
N ILE A 94 -5.09 -8.86 -4.19
CA ILE A 94 -5.25 -8.21 -2.90
C ILE A 94 -5.84 -6.82 -3.13
N TYR A 95 -6.98 -6.53 -2.53
CA TYR A 95 -7.65 -5.24 -2.65
C TYR A 95 -7.52 -4.42 -1.36
N SER A 96 -7.33 -3.12 -1.54
CA SER A 96 -7.51 -2.12 -0.49
C SER A 96 -8.81 -1.36 -0.74
N VAL A 97 -9.74 -1.46 0.20
CA VAL A 97 -10.95 -0.61 0.25
C VAL A 97 -10.63 0.54 1.18
N SER A 98 -10.63 1.74 0.62
CA SER A 98 -10.43 2.99 1.35
C SER A 98 -11.76 3.68 1.60
N TYR A 99 -11.97 4.11 2.83
CA TYR A 99 -13.11 4.92 3.25
C TYR A 99 -12.59 6.28 3.67
N SER A 100 -13.20 7.36 3.19
CA SER A 100 -12.82 8.72 3.55
C SER A 100 -14.03 9.61 3.78
N ALA A 101 -13.94 10.48 4.77
CA ALA A 101 -14.97 11.44 5.12
C ALA A 101 -14.32 12.74 5.58
N PHE A 102 -15.01 13.87 5.41
CA PHE A 102 -14.52 15.20 5.75
C PHE A 102 -15.50 15.89 6.70
N ASN A 103 -14.99 16.62 7.69
CA ASN A 103 -15.83 17.53 8.48
C ASN A 103 -16.05 18.87 7.75
N ASP A 104 -16.79 19.78 8.36
CA ASP A 104 -17.11 21.11 7.80
C ASP A 104 -15.86 21.96 7.54
N ASP A 105 -14.76 21.71 8.25
CA ASP A 105 -13.47 22.39 8.08
C ASP A 105 -12.59 21.74 6.99
N GLY A 106 -13.06 20.68 6.34
CA GLY A 106 -12.32 19.95 5.31
C GLY A 106 -11.21 19.05 5.85
N ILE A 107 -11.22 18.72 7.15
CA ILE A 107 -10.26 17.80 7.77
C ILE A 107 -10.71 16.35 7.50
N PRO A 108 -9.85 15.49 6.92
CA PRO A 108 -10.23 14.13 6.58
C PRO A 108 -10.13 13.15 7.76
N ALA A 109 -10.95 12.10 7.71
CA ALA A 109 -10.70 10.82 8.36
C ALA A 109 -10.60 9.72 7.30
N THR A 110 -9.79 8.70 7.56
CA THR A 110 -9.62 7.55 6.66
C THR A 110 -9.65 6.24 7.44
N ALA A 111 -10.28 5.22 6.86
CA ALA A 111 -10.17 3.83 7.29
C ALA A 111 -9.91 2.94 6.08
N PHE A 112 -9.32 1.76 6.32
CA PHE A 112 -8.98 0.82 5.26
C PHE A 112 -9.44 -0.59 5.62
N ARG A 113 -9.93 -1.32 4.63
CA ARG A 113 -10.19 -2.76 4.69
C ARG A 113 -9.35 -3.46 3.64
N LYS A 114 -8.63 -4.51 4.06
CA LYS A 114 -7.89 -5.40 3.16
C LYS A 114 -8.79 -6.58 2.79
N ILE A 115 -8.82 -6.93 1.52
CA ILE A 115 -9.49 -8.14 1.03
C ILE A 115 -8.47 -8.94 0.23
N THR A 116 -8.21 -10.16 0.63
CA THR A 116 -7.35 -11.08 -0.10
C THR A 116 -8.25 -12.08 -0.83
N TRP A 117 -8.17 -12.12 -2.15
CA TRP A 117 -8.79 -13.15 -2.97
C TRP A 117 -7.68 -13.98 -3.62
N PRO A 118 -7.35 -15.15 -3.05
CA PRO A 118 -6.24 -15.96 -3.54
C PRO A 118 -6.63 -16.70 -4.84
N PRO A 119 -5.68 -16.98 -5.74
CA PRO A 119 -5.89 -17.93 -6.83
C PRO A 119 -6.02 -19.35 -6.29
N CYS A 120 -6.83 -20.18 -6.94
CA CYS A 120 -6.86 -21.61 -6.63
C CYS A 120 -5.56 -22.29 -7.07
N SER A 121 -5.04 -23.18 -6.23
CA SER A 121 -3.81 -23.91 -6.51
C SER A 121 -4.00 -24.87 -7.69
N GLY A 122 -3.18 -24.69 -8.71
CA GLY A 122 -3.06 -25.54 -9.88
C GLY A 122 -2.31 -26.84 -9.59
N ASP A 123 -2.48 -27.83 -10.46
CA ASP A 123 -1.94 -29.18 -10.31
C ASP A 123 -0.54 -29.37 -10.93
N PHE A 124 0.05 -28.33 -11.54
CA PHE A 124 1.30 -28.41 -12.31
C PHE A 124 1.23 -29.36 -13.52
N VAL A 125 0.02 -29.63 -14.01
CA VAL A 125 -0.22 -30.39 -15.25
C VAL A 125 -1.06 -29.55 -16.21
N THR A 126 -2.11 -28.93 -15.70
CA THR A 126 -3.05 -28.08 -16.43
C THR A 126 -2.95 -26.62 -16.01
N SER A 127 -2.52 -26.34 -14.77
CA SER A 127 -2.40 -24.97 -14.27
C SER A 127 -1.23 -24.83 -13.29
N ILE A 128 -0.59 -23.66 -13.34
CA ILE A 128 0.43 -23.19 -12.39
C ILE A 128 -0.08 -22.00 -11.56
N ALA A 129 -1.40 -21.76 -11.54
CA ALA A 129 -1.98 -20.75 -10.66
C ALA A 129 -1.80 -21.17 -9.19
N GLY A 130 -1.79 -20.20 -8.29
CA GLY A 130 -1.68 -20.47 -6.87
C GLY A 130 -0.97 -19.39 -6.08
N VAL A 131 -0.86 -19.66 -4.78
CA VAL A 131 -0.11 -18.83 -3.83
C VAL A 131 1.23 -19.51 -3.59
N TYR A 132 2.31 -18.74 -3.60
CA TYR A 132 3.67 -19.24 -3.53
C TYR A 132 4.48 -18.53 -2.44
N THR A 133 5.34 -19.28 -1.76
CA THR A 133 6.51 -18.70 -1.10
C THR A 133 7.68 -18.65 -2.08
N CYS A 134 8.62 -17.75 -1.84
CA CYS A 134 9.75 -17.48 -2.70
C CYS A 134 11.06 -17.62 -1.94
N ALA A 135 12.00 -18.36 -2.54
CA ALA A 135 13.41 -18.28 -2.24
C ALA A 135 14.14 -17.74 -3.47
N MET A 136 15.18 -16.92 -3.28
CA MET A 136 15.91 -16.36 -4.39
C MET A 136 17.35 -16.00 -4.08
N THR A 137 18.15 -15.85 -5.13
CA THR A 137 19.49 -15.27 -5.09
C THR A 137 19.56 -14.09 -6.04
N ARG A 138 20.01 -12.93 -5.55
CA ARG A 138 20.25 -11.76 -6.42
C ARG A 138 21.74 -11.57 -6.66
N THR A 139 22.13 -11.42 -7.92
CA THR A 139 23.51 -11.15 -8.35
C THR A 139 23.66 -9.72 -8.86
N PRO A 140 24.70 -8.96 -8.43
CA PRO A 140 25.52 -9.21 -7.23
C PRO A 140 24.67 -9.06 -5.96
N GLY A 141 24.94 -9.88 -4.95
CA GLY A 141 24.15 -9.85 -3.72
C GLY A 141 24.22 -11.15 -2.91
N TYR A 142 23.13 -11.41 -2.19
CA TYR A 142 22.96 -12.55 -1.28
C TYR A 142 21.64 -13.28 -1.58
N SER A 143 21.44 -14.42 -0.92
CA SER A 143 20.27 -15.28 -1.04
C SER A 143 19.35 -15.14 0.17
N THR A 144 18.06 -15.30 -0.06
CA THR A 144 17.00 -15.20 0.97
C THR A 144 15.90 -16.21 0.64
N GLU A 145 15.12 -16.60 1.65
CA GLU A 145 14.11 -17.64 1.61
C GLU A 145 12.86 -17.24 2.41
N ASP A 146 11.76 -17.95 2.21
CA ASP A 146 10.47 -17.72 2.88
C ASP A 146 9.89 -16.31 2.69
N ILE A 147 10.08 -15.73 1.49
CA ILE A 147 9.49 -14.44 1.09
C ILE A 147 8.13 -14.66 0.45
N GLY A 148 7.20 -13.72 0.61
CA GLY A 148 5.94 -13.70 -0.11
C GLY A 148 4.76 -13.20 0.74
N PRO A 149 3.52 -13.51 0.30
CA PRO A 149 3.17 -14.42 -0.79
C PRO A 149 3.38 -13.83 -2.19
N ILE A 150 3.74 -14.68 -3.16
CA ILE A 150 3.68 -14.39 -4.59
C ILE A 150 2.44 -15.07 -5.18
N LEU A 151 1.61 -14.32 -5.88
CA LEU A 151 0.40 -14.83 -6.52
C LEU A 151 0.67 -15.11 -7.99
N ILE A 152 0.18 -16.24 -8.48
CA ILE A 152 0.09 -16.51 -9.92
C ILE A 152 -1.38 -16.68 -10.28
N LYS A 153 -1.89 -15.75 -11.09
CA LYS A 153 -3.28 -15.71 -11.56
C LYS A 153 -3.38 -16.30 -12.96
N ASP A 154 -4.33 -17.19 -13.15
CA ASP A 154 -4.73 -17.66 -14.49
C ASP A 154 -5.55 -16.56 -15.18
N LEU A 155 -5.10 -16.12 -16.35
CA LEU A 155 -5.81 -15.14 -17.19
C LEU A 155 -6.69 -15.81 -18.25
N GLY A 156 -6.70 -17.14 -18.32
CA GLY A 156 -7.28 -17.91 -19.42
C GLY A 156 -6.26 -18.16 -20.53
N ASP A 157 -6.64 -19.02 -21.48
CA ASP A 157 -5.83 -19.35 -22.66
C ASP A 157 -4.38 -19.78 -22.36
N ASN A 158 -4.17 -20.44 -21.20
CA ASN A 158 -2.87 -20.88 -20.68
C ASN A 158 -1.89 -19.72 -20.39
N VAL A 159 -2.38 -18.51 -20.16
CA VAL A 159 -1.57 -17.34 -19.78
C VAL A 159 -1.67 -17.11 -18.28
N PHE A 160 -0.53 -17.00 -17.62
CA PHE A 160 -0.42 -16.82 -16.17
C PHE A 160 0.29 -15.52 -15.84
N ALA A 161 -0.31 -14.70 -14.97
CA ALA A 161 0.25 -13.44 -14.51
C ALA A 161 0.88 -13.57 -13.12
N ILE A 162 2.12 -13.11 -12.98
CA ILE A 162 2.90 -13.18 -11.75
C ILE A 162 2.75 -11.84 -11.00
N SER A 163 2.41 -11.88 -9.71
CA SER A 163 2.21 -10.65 -8.91
C SER A 163 3.48 -9.86 -8.68
N ASP A 164 4.65 -10.52 -8.62
CA ASP A 164 5.94 -9.86 -8.61
C ASP A 164 7.01 -10.74 -9.29
N ALA A 165 7.47 -10.30 -10.46
CA ALA A 165 8.46 -11.02 -11.25
C ALA A 165 9.88 -11.00 -10.67
N ILE A 166 10.14 -10.21 -9.61
CA ILE A 166 11.40 -10.30 -8.83
C ILE A 166 11.18 -11.02 -7.49
N GLY A 167 10.08 -11.77 -7.36
CA GLY A 167 9.81 -12.68 -6.25
C GLY A 167 9.61 -12.00 -4.89
N GLY A 168 9.21 -10.73 -4.86
CA GLY A 168 9.00 -9.99 -3.62
C GLY A 168 10.25 -9.31 -3.08
N TRP A 169 11.32 -9.21 -3.86
CA TRP A 169 12.61 -8.69 -3.37
C TRP A 169 12.49 -7.30 -2.76
N TYR A 170 11.82 -6.33 -3.41
CA TYR A 170 11.67 -5.01 -2.81
C TYR A 170 10.45 -4.91 -1.90
N GLU A 171 9.33 -5.52 -2.29
CA GLU A 171 8.08 -5.43 -1.54
C GLU A 171 8.18 -6.10 -0.17
N HIS A 172 8.57 -7.37 -0.12
CA HIS A 172 8.47 -8.20 1.07
C HIS A 172 9.78 -8.27 1.85
N GLU A 173 10.91 -8.48 1.17
CA GLU A 173 12.21 -8.60 1.85
C GLU A 173 12.67 -7.25 2.42
N TYR A 174 12.55 -6.15 1.67
CA TYR A 174 12.93 -4.81 2.14
C TYR A 174 11.76 -3.98 2.66
N GLY A 175 10.52 -4.42 2.50
CA GLY A 175 9.34 -3.72 3.02
C GLY A 175 9.04 -2.40 2.30
N TYR A 176 9.46 -2.24 1.03
CA TYR A 176 9.18 -1.01 0.28
C TYR A 176 7.73 -0.92 -0.19
N GLY A 177 6.99 -2.02 -0.10
CA GLY A 177 5.58 -2.09 -0.49
C GLY A 177 5.38 -2.42 -1.97
N PRO A 178 4.12 -2.63 -2.37
CA PRO A 178 3.75 -3.18 -3.69
C PRO A 178 4.08 -2.26 -4.86
N ASP A 179 4.25 -0.95 -4.64
CA ASP A 179 4.71 -0.01 -5.67
C ASP A 179 6.10 -0.34 -6.22
N TYR A 180 6.86 -1.20 -5.53
CA TYR A 180 8.19 -1.66 -5.92
C TYR A 180 8.23 -3.10 -6.43
N ALA A 181 7.07 -3.75 -6.55
CA ALA A 181 6.94 -5.04 -7.21
C ALA A 181 7.09 -4.90 -8.73
N ALA A 182 7.65 -5.92 -9.38
CA ALA A 182 7.74 -6.00 -10.84
C ALA A 182 6.44 -6.60 -11.41
N LEU A 183 5.41 -5.74 -11.53
CA LEU A 183 4.08 -6.11 -12.02
C LEU A 183 4.04 -6.31 -13.54
N GLY A 184 3.07 -7.10 -14.00
CA GLY A 184 2.71 -7.21 -15.42
C GLY A 184 3.47 -8.28 -16.20
N MET A 185 4.32 -9.07 -15.57
CA MET A 185 4.97 -10.22 -16.21
C MET A 185 3.97 -11.35 -16.40
N THR A 186 3.88 -11.86 -17.62
CA THR A 186 3.09 -13.05 -17.94
C THR A 186 3.95 -14.17 -18.51
N VAL A 187 3.46 -15.40 -18.35
CA VAL A 187 4.04 -16.60 -18.93
C VAL A 187 2.92 -17.38 -19.62
N THR A 188 3.14 -17.74 -20.89
CA THR A 188 2.23 -18.60 -21.65
C THR A 188 2.73 -20.05 -21.58
N ALA A 189 1.89 -20.95 -21.08
CA ALA A 189 2.20 -22.38 -21.06
C ALA A 189 1.80 -23.06 -22.37
N ASN A 190 2.78 -23.26 -23.25
CA ASN A 190 2.56 -24.01 -24.49
C ASN A 190 2.32 -25.50 -24.19
N ASN A 191 3.11 -26.04 -23.25
CA ASN A 191 2.94 -27.39 -22.70
C ASN A 191 3.69 -27.53 -21.37
N ILE A 192 2.94 -27.53 -20.26
CA ILE A 192 3.48 -27.64 -18.89
C ILE A 192 4.26 -28.96 -18.70
N ALA A 193 3.73 -30.08 -19.21
CA ALA A 193 4.32 -31.40 -19.00
C ALA A 193 5.71 -31.55 -19.64
N THR A 194 5.99 -30.79 -20.70
CA THR A 194 7.30 -30.78 -21.37
C THR A 194 8.14 -29.56 -21.01
N ASN A 195 7.73 -28.75 -20.02
CA ASN A 195 8.42 -27.51 -19.64
C ASN A 195 8.55 -26.50 -20.81
N ASP A 196 7.52 -26.41 -21.66
CA ASP A 196 7.48 -25.49 -22.79
C ASP A 196 6.64 -24.26 -22.45
N PHE A 197 7.33 -23.12 -22.31
CA PHE A 197 6.75 -21.83 -21.93
C PHE A 197 7.31 -20.69 -22.77
N THR A 198 6.47 -19.69 -23.01
CA THR A 198 6.84 -18.42 -23.65
C THR A 198 6.72 -17.29 -22.63
N TYR A 199 7.74 -16.42 -22.56
CA TYR A 199 7.87 -15.34 -21.57
C TYR A 199 8.59 -14.13 -22.17
N ASP A 200 7.95 -13.51 -23.18
CA ASP A 200 8.57 -12.46 -23.99
C ASP A 200 8.31 -11.03 -23.47
N ASP A 201 7.63 -10.90 -22.33
CA ASP A 201 7.31 -9.61 -21.75
C ASP A 201 8.57 -8.86 -21.29
N VAL A 202 8.53 -7.54 -21.50
CA VAL A 202 9.54 -6.60 -21.00
C VAL A 202 8.84 -5.59 -20.11
N ILE A 203 9.05 -5.70 -18.80
CA ILE A 203 8.37 -4.86 -17.80
C ILE A 203 9.36 -3.98 -17.04
N GLY A 204 8.86 -3.05 -16.23
CA GLY A 204 9.65 -2.28 -15.29
C GLY A 204 9.69 -2.90 -13.90
N VAL A 205 10.66 -2.52 -13.08
CA VAL A 205 10.67 -2.84 -11.65
C VAL A 205 10.00 -1.69 -10.90
N GLY A 206 8.68 -1.82 -10.68
CA GLY A 206 7.86 -0.85 -9.95
C GLY A 206 8.20 0.61 -10.24
N ALA A 207 8.31 1.40 -9.16
CA ALA A 207 8.69 2.80 -9.22
C ALA A 207 10.13 3.08 -9.70
N PHE A 208 11.03 2.08 -9.73
CA PHE A 208 12.40 2.26 -10.23
C PHE A 208 12.48 2.24 -11.75
N GLY A 209 11.53 1.61 -12.44
CA GLY A 209 11.51 1.48 -13.89
C GLY A 209 12.62 0.55 -14.42
N GLY A 210 13.29 0.97 -15.50
CA GLY A 210 14.22 0.11 -16.25
C GLY A 210 13.49 -1.01 -17.00
N SER A 211 14.25 -1.93 -17.62
CA SER A 211 13.67 -3.09 -18.30
C SER A 211 14.10 -4.37 -17.61
N LEU A 212 13.12 -5.15 -17.17
CA LEU A 212 13.24 -6.48 -16.60
C LEU A 212 12.77 -7.48 -17.65
N ASN A 213 13.59 -8.50 -17.90
CA ASN A 213 13.31 -9.55 -18.87
C ASN A 213 13.47 -10.90 -18.17
N MET A 214 12.53 -11.81 -18.38
CA MET A 214 12.69 -13.20 -17.96
C MET A 214 13.64 -13.92 -18.93
N THR A 215 14.61 -14.64 -18.39
CA THR A 215 15.67 -15.31 -19.17
C THR A 215 15.62 -16.83 -19.07
N SER A 216 14.90 -17.36 -18.08
CA SER A 216 14.61 -18.77 -17.94
C SER A 216 13.27 -18.94 -17.22
N PHE A 217 12.57 -20.04 -17.49
CA PHE A 217 11.37 -20.44 -16.74
C PHE A 217 11.21 -21.95 -16.84
N SER A 218 10.91 -22.59 -15.71
CA SER A 218 10.68 -24.03 -15.62
C SER A 218 9.83 -24.37 -14.41
N VAL A 219 9.19 -25.53 -14.45
CA VAL A 219 8.31 -26.05 -13.42
C VAL A 219 8.69 -27.49 -13.10
N ASP A 220 8.59 -27.86 -11.83
CA ASP A 220 8.74 -29.23 -11.35
C ASP A 220 7.44 -29.64 -10.62
N PRO A 221 6.62 -30.51 -11.25
CA PRO A 221 5.38 -30.99 -10.63
C PRO A 221 5.58 -31.84 -9.38
N ALA A 222 6.74 -32.47 -9.20
CA ALA A 222 7.01 -33.36 -8.07
C ALA A 222 7.26 -32.56 -6.78
N THR A 223 7.97 -31.44 -6.90
CA THR A 223 8.25 -30.52 -5.79
C THR A 223 7.26 -29.36 -5.70
N LYS A 224 6.38 -29.20 -6.70
CA LYS A 224 5.45 -28.07 -6.83
C LYS A 224 6.18 -26.73 -6.85
N THR A 225 7.30 -26.70 -7.58
CA THR A 225 8.16 -25.52 -7.67
C THR A 225 8.21 -24.94 -9.07
N ILE A 226 8.33 -23.62 -9.14
CA ILE A 226 8.64 -22.89 -10.37
C ILE A 226 10.02 -22.27 -10.19
N THR A 227 10.92 -22.46 -11.13
CA THR A 227 12.25 -21.85 -11.13
C THR A 227 12.42 -20.99 -12.36
N TYR A 228 12.77 -19.74 -12.15
CA TYR A 228 12.98 -18.78 -13.23
C TYR A 228 14.05 -17.76 -12.88
N SER A 229 14.62 -17.14 -13.92
CA SER A 229 15.59 -16.07 -13.77
C SER A 229 15.08 -14.82 -14.48
N VAL A 230 15.29 -13.66 -13.87
CA VAL A 230 15.01 -12.36 -14.49
C VAL A 230 16.26 -11.47 -14.46
N SER A 231 16.48 -10.72 -15.53
CA SER A 231 17.59 -9.77 -15.66
C SER A 231 17.07 -8.35 -15.83
N TRP A 232 17.56 -7.45 -14.99
CA TRP A 232 17.23 -6.03 -15.01
C TRP A 232 18.37 -5.21 -15.61
N THR A 233 18.01 -4.19 -16.39
CA THR A 233 18.95 -3.31 -17.11
C THR A 233 20.01 -2.64 -16.24
N PHE A 234 19.83 -2.59 -14.92
CA PHE A 234 20.81 -2.03 -13.98
C PHE A 234 21.84 -3.03 -13.47
N GLY A 235 21.99 -4.18 -14.14
CA GLY A 235 23.05 -5.14 -13.88
C GLY A 235 22.73 -6.11 -12.74
N TYR A 236 21.45 -6.29 -12.44
CA TYR A 236 20.97 -7.24 -11.44
C TYR A 236 20.27 -8.42 -12.09
N VAL A 237 20.53 -9.61 -11.56
CA VAL A 237 19.85 -10.85 -11.94
C VAL A 237 19.28 -11.47 -10.69
N TRP A 238 18.03 -11.95 -10.76
CA TRP A 238 17.42 -12.74 -9.71
C TRP A 238 17.20 -14.14 -10.24
N ASP A 239 17.71 -15.13 -9.51
CA ASP A 239 17.38 -16.54 -9.69
C ASP A 239 16.38 -16.92 -8.60
N ILE A 240 15.17 -17.26 -9.01
CA ILE A 240 13.98 -17.38 -8.15
C ILE A 240 13.47 -18.81 -8.16
N VAL A 241 13.10 -19.30 -6.99
CA VAL A 241 12.40 -20.55 -6.77
C VAL A 241 11.11 -20.25 -6.00
N LEU A 242 9.98 -20.41 -6.66
CA LEU A 242 8.66 -20.35 -6.04
C LEU A 242 8.23 -21.75 -5.62
N THR A 243 7.68 -21.90 -4.41
CA THR A 243 7.10 -23.15 -3.91
C THR A 243 5.62 -22.93 -3.60
N GLN A 244 4.74 -23.75 -4.18
CA GLN A 244 3.29 -23.61 -3.96
C GLN A 244 2.93 -23.90 -2.50
N MET A 245 2.08 -23.05 -1.91
CA MET A 245 1.58 -23.16 -0.53
C MET A 245 0.35 -24.06 -0.42
#